data_AF-A0A6N8U5B5-F1
#
_entry.id   AF-A0A6N8U5B5-F1
#
_cell.length_a   1.000
_cell.length_b   1.000
_cell.length_c   1.000
_cell.angle_alpha   90.00
_cell.angle_beta   90.00
_cell.angle_gamma   90.00
#
_symmetry.space_group_name_H-M   'P 1'
#
loop_
_entity.id
_entity.type
_entity.pdbx_description
1 polymer ?
#
loop_
_entity_poly.entity_id
_entity_poly.type
_entity_poly.pdbx_seq_one_letter_code
_entity_poly.pdbx_strand_id
1 'polypeptide(L)'
;MEQNCRTFMIKIMRIIELVVAVLLVIAIVTALLFTIKDTLQLTLKGSFSLDLVMNACLMIVIGVEFVKMLILHTPESVMEVLLFVVARYVVMSHSGSLEILFGMISIALIFFIRKYLFDKTNKEEKE
;
A
#
# COMPACT_ATOMS: atom_id res chain seq x y z
N MET A 1 35.16 3.08 14.03
CA MET A 1 34.72 2.07 13.05
C MET A 1 33.20 1.98 12.93
N GLU A 2 32.44 2.07 14.03
CA GLU A 2 30.98 1.90 14.02
C GLU A 2 30.19 2.96 13.21
N GLN A 3 30.62 4.21 13.21
CA GLN A 3 29.94 5.28 12.44
C GLN A 3 30.01 5.06 10.92
N ASN A 4 31.11 4.48 10.40
CA ASN A 4 31.24 4.18 8.97
C ASN A 4 30.31 3.05 8.55
N CYS A 5 30.07 2.07 9.42
CA CYS A 5 29.17 0.95 9.16
C CYS A 5 27.71 1.43 9.07
N ARG A 6 27.31 2.33 9.98
CA ARG A 6 25.96 2.90 10.01
C ARG A 6 25.66 3.73 8.76
N THR A 7 26.59 4.58 8.34
CA THR A 7 26.45 5.39 7.12
C THR A 7 26.45 4.51 5.86
N PHE A 8 27.26 3.45 5.84
CA PHE A 8 27.29 2.49 4.73
C PHE A 8 25.96 1.72 4.60
N MET A 9 25.39 1.25 5.70
CA MET A 9 24.07 0.60 5.72
C MET A 9 22.97 1.52 5.21
N ILE A 10 22.94 2.78 5.65
CA ILE A 10 21.95 3.76 5.18
C ILE A 10 22.10 4.00 3.67
N LYS A 11 23.33 4.02 3.16
CA LYS A 11 23.60 4.21 1.73
C LYS A 11 23.11 3.02 0.89
N ILE A 12 23.33 1.79 1.37
CA ILE A 12 22.81 0.56 0.73
C ILE A 12 21.28 0.55 0.74
N MET A 13 20.67 0.85 1.89
CA MET A 13 19.21 0.91 2.03
C MET A 13 18.58 1.86 1.01
N ARG A 14 19.15 3.06 0.84
CA ARG A 14 18.68 4.03 -0.16
C ARG A 14 18.80 3.52 -1.60
N ILE A 15 19.87 2.78 -1.92
CA ILE A 15 20.04 2.20 -3.26
C ILE A 15 18.98 1.13 -3.51
N ILE A 16 18.74 0.25 -2.52
CA ILE A 16 17.72 -0.80 -2.61
C ILE A 16 16.34 -0.17 -2.78
N GLU A 17 16.01 0.84 -1.99
CA GLU A 17 14.75 1.56 -2.06
C GLU A 17 14.52 2.20 -3.44
N LEU A 18 15.55 2.85 -4.00
CA LEU A 18 15.50 3.41 -5.34
C LEU A 18 15.24 2.32 -6.39
N VAL A 19 15.96 1.20 -6.32
CA VAL A 19 15.79 0.08 -7.26
C VAL A 19 14.39 -0.50 -7.17
N VAL A 20 13.86 -0.71 -5.96
CA VAL A 20 12.51 -1.22 -5.73
C VAL A 20 11.47 -0.23 -6.28
N ALA A 21 11.62 1.07 -6.00
CA ALA A 21 10.72 2.10 -6.51
C ALA A 21 10.68 2.11 -8.05
N VAL A 22 11.85 2.04 -8.71
CA VAL A 22 11.93 1.98 -10.17
C VAL A 22 11.25 0.73 -10.73
N LEU A 23 11.49 -0.44 -10.14
CA LEU A 23 10.86 -1.69 -10.56
C LEU A 23 9.33 -1.63 -10.42
N LEU A 24 8.83 -1.08 -9.31
CA LEU A 24 7.40 -0.91 -9.09
C LEU A 24 6.77 0.06 -10.09
N VAL A 25 7.43 1.18 -10.40
CA VAL A 25 6.95 2.11 -11.42
C VAL A 25 6.82 1.41 -12.78
N ILE A 26 7.81 0.61 -13.18
CA ILE A 26 7.76 -0.16 -14.43
C ILE A 26 6.59 -1.16 -14.40
N ALA A 27 6.40 -1.86 -13.28
CA ALA A 27 5.30 -2.82 -13.12
C ALA A 27 3.93 -2.13 -13.22
N ILE A 28 3.75 -0.98 -12.58
CA ILE A 28 2.51 -0.18 -12.61
C ILE A 28 2.23 0.32 -14.02
N VAL A 29 3.22 0.87 -14.72
CA VAL A 29 3.07 1.33 -16.11
C VAL A 29 2.69 0.17 -17.02
N THR A 30 3.34 -0.99 -16.86
CA THR A 30 3.00 -2.19 -17.63
C THR A 30 1.57 -2.65 -17.35
N ALA A 31 1.17 -2.74 -16.08
CA ALA A 31 -0.19 -3.11 -15.68
C ALA A 31 -1.25 -2.15 -16.25
N LEU A 32 -0.96 -0.84 -16.28
CA LEU A 32 -1.82 0.16 -16.88
C LEU A 32 -2.01 -0.07 -18.38
N LEU A 33 -0.93 -0.31 -19.12
CA LEU A 33 -0.99 -0.57 -20.57
C LEU A 33 -1.79 -1.84 -20.89
N PHE A 34 -1.60 -2.92 -20.13
CA PHE A 34 -2.39 -4.14 -20.28
C PHE A 34 -3.87 -3.90 -19.97
N THR A 35 -4.17 -3.21 -18.88
CA THR A 35 -5.56 -2.91 -18.47
C THR A 35 -6.32 -2.11 -19.53
N ILE A 36 -5.67 -1.11 -20.15
CA ILE A 36 -6.28 -0.32 -21.24
C ILE A 36 -6.57 -1.21 -22.46
N LYS A 37 -5.61 -2.07 -22.84
CA LYS A 37 -5.79 -3.00 -23.97
C LYS A 37 -6.92 -3.99 -23.71
N ASP A 38 -6.96 -4.60 -22.54
CA ASP A 38 -7.97 -5.59 -22.17
C ASP A 38 -9.36 -4.96 -22.12
N THR A 39 -9.48 -3.77 -21.50
CA THR A 39 -10.74 -3.03 -21.44
C THR A 39 -11.25 -2.69 -22.84
N LEU A 40 -10.39 -2.19 -23.72
CA LEU A 40 -10.76 -1.87 -25.10
C LEU A 40 -11.21 -3.12 -25.88
N GLN A 41 -10.50 -4.25 -25.73
CA GLN A 41 -10.88 -5.50 -26.38
C GLN A 41 -12.22 -6.04 -25.87
N LEU A 42 -12.48 -5.95 -24.56
CA LEU A 42 -13.74 -6.40 -23.95
C LEU A 42 -14.91 -5.53 -24.40
N THR A 43 -14.72 -4.21 -24.50
CA THR A 43 -15.72 -3.28 -25.03
C THR A 43 -16.04 -3.59 -26.49
N LEU A 44 -15.03 -3.83 -27.33
CA LEU A 44 -15.23 -4.16 -28.75
C LEU A 44 -15.95 -5.51 -28.95
N LYS A 45 -15.75 -6.47 -28.06
CA LYS A 45 -16.43 -7.78 -28.08
C LYS A 45 -17.84 -7.76 -27.47
N GLY A 46 -18.30 -6.61 -26.95
CA GLY A 46 -19.62 -6.48 -26.30
C GLY A 46 -19.73 -7.16 -24.94
N SER A 47 -18.63 -7.66 -24.38
CA SER A 47 -18.58 -8.38 -23.10
C SER A 47 -17.93 -7.51 -22.01
N PHE A 48 -18.33 -6.24 -21.94
CA PHE A 48 -17.79 -5.30 -20.97
C PHE A 48 -18.26 -5.66 -19.55
N SER A 49 -17.32 -5.85 -18.63
CA SER A 49 -17.60 -6.10 -17.22
C SER A 49 -16.96 -4.99 -16.38
N LEU A 50 -17.81 -4.18 -15.74
CA LEU A 50 -17.37 -3.07 -14.89
C LEU A 50 -16.49 -3.58 -13.75
N ASP A 51 -16.86 -4.69 -13.10
CA ASP A 51 -16.10 -5.29 -12.00
C ASP A 51 -14.65 -5.63 -12.37
N LEU A 52 -14.40 -6.12 -13.58
CA LEU A 52 -13.06 -6.47 -14.04
C LEU A 52 -12.19 -5.22 -14.23
N VAL A 53 -12.75 -4.20 -14.88
CA VAL A 53 -12.06 -2.92 -15.13
C VAL A 53 -11.82 -2.20 -13.82
N MET A 54 -12.83 -2.16 -12.94
CA MET A 54 -12.72 -1.58 -11.62
C MET A 54 -11.64 -2.32 -10.84
N ASN A 55 -11.64 -3.65 -10.81
CA ASN A 55 -10.61 -4.44 -10.14
C ASN A 55 -9.18 -4.06 -10.58
N ALA A 56 -8.95 -4.00 -11.89
CA ALA A 56 -7.65 -3.69 -12.47
C ALA A 56 -7.22 -2.23 -12.23
N CYS A 57 -8.10 -1.26 -12.50
CA CYS A 57 -7.85 0.17 -12.28
C CYS A 57 -7.53 0.46 -10.83
N LEU A 58 -8.34 -0.12 -9.95
CA LEU A 58 -8.08 -0.11 -8.55
C LEU A 58 -6.67 -0.74 -8.37
N MET A 59 -6.35 -2.00 -8.70
CA MET A 59 -5.04 -2.61 -8.34
C MET A 59 -3.82 -1.71 -8.64
N ILE A 60 -3.85 -0.99 -9.76
CA ILE A 60 -2.89 0.05 -10.14
C ILE A 60 -2.79 1.20 -9.10
N VAL A 61 -3.91 1.78 -8.65
CA VAL A 61 -3.91 2.86 -7.64
C VAL A 61 -3.26 2.42 -6.32
N ILE A 62 -3.43 1.17 -5.88
CA ILE A 62 -2.71 0.67 -4.67
C ILE A 62 -1.21 0.67 -4.94
N GLY A 63 -0.78 0.19 -6.11
CA GLY A 63 0.63 0.16 -6.48
C GLY A 63 1.26 1.54 -6.49
N VAL A 64 0.57 2.53 -7.07
CA VAL A 64 1.03 3.93 -7.11
C VAL A 64 1.22 4.48 -5.70
N GLU A 65 0.25 4.23 -4.83
CA GLU A 65 0.27 4.74 -3.47
C GLU A 65 1.37 4.08 -2.63
N PHE A 66 1.61 2.78 -2.84
CA PHE A 66 2.73 2.06 -2.23
C PHE A 66 4.09 2.63 -2.66
N VAL A 67 4.27 2.97 -3.93
CA VAL A 67 5.49 3.64 -4.41
C VAL A 67 5.68 4.99 -3.73
N LYS A 68 4.60 5.76 -3.57
CA LYS A 68 4.65 7.06 -2.89
C LYS A 68 5.08 6.91 -1.42
N MET A 69 4.59 5.88 -0.73
CA MET A 69 5.00 5.55 0.63
C MET A 69 6.49 5.22 0.73
N LEU A 70 7.03 4.45 -0.23
CA LEU A 70 8.45 4.09 -0.25
C LEU A 70 9.33 5.32 -0.44
N ILE A 71 8.96 6.25 -1.32
CA ILE A 71 9.76 7.43 -1.66
C ILE A 71 9.66 8.51 -0.57
N LEU A 72 8.48 8.73 0.00
CA LEU A 72 8.22 9.89 0.87
C LEU A 72 8.60 9.65 2.34
N HIS A 73 8.90 8.40 2.75
CA HIS A 73 9.43 8.03 4.08
C HIS A 73 8.73 8.69 5.28
N THR A 74 7.41 8.93 5.20
CA THR A 74 6.63 9.46 6.32
C THR A 74 5.68 8.39 6.87
N PRO A 75 5.81 8.01 8.16
CA PRO A 75 4.94 7.01 8.79
C PRO A 75 3.47 7.46 8.92
N GLU A 76 3.18 8.76 8.77
CA GLU A 76 1.80 9.26 8.63
C GLU A 76 1.20 8.90 7.26
N SER A 77 2.00 8.90 6.20
CA SER A 77 1.55 8.47 4.86
C SER A 77 1.24 6.98 4.82
N VAL A 78 1.85 6.17 5.69
CA VAL A 78 1.58 4.73 5.74
C VAL A 78 0.11 4.44 6.09
N MET A 79 -0.46 5.23 6.99
CA MET A 79 -1.79 5.01 7.55
C MET A 79 -2.92 5.42 6.60
N GLU A 80 -2.77 6.57 5.91
CA GLU A 80 -3.77 7.03 4.93
C GLU A 80 -3.93 6.05 3.78
N VAL A 81 -2.81 5.51 3.33
CA VAL A 81 -2.79 4.60 2.20
C VAL A 81 -3.28 3.22 2.62
N LEU A 82 -2.93 2.74 3.82
CA LEU A 82 -3.52 1.51 4.35
C LEU A 82 -5.05 1.62 4.43
N LEU A 83 -5.57 2.75 4.91
CA LEU A 83 -7.00 3.04 4.95
C LEU A 83 -7.61 3.04 3.54
N PHE A 84 -6.96 3.69 2.59
CA PHE A 84 -7.40 3.74 1.19
C PHE A 84 -7.39 2.35 0.52
N VAL A 85 -6.34 1.56 0.74
CA VAL A 85 -6.20 0.19 0.25
C VAL A 85 -7.34 -0.69 0.76
N VAL A 86 -7.60 -0.64 2.07
CA VAL A 86 -8.63 -1.45 2.72
C VAL A 86 -10.03 -1.04 2.29
N ALA A 87 -10.35 0.27 2.34
CA ALA A 87 -11.65 0.80 1.95
C ALA A 87 -12.02 0.38 0.54
N ARG A 88 -11.03 0.38 -0.35
CA ARG A 88 -11.21 -0.02 -1.72
C ARG A 88 -11.29 -1.52 -1.90
N TYR A 89 -10.46 -2.31 -1.20
CA TYR A 89 -10.55 -3.78 -1.19
C TYR A 89 -11.97 -4.25 -0.83
N VAL A 90 -12.63 -3.59 0.12
CA VAL A 90 -14.03 -3.85 0.51
C VAL A 90 -15.02 -3.67 -0.66
N VAL A 91 -14.77 -2.73 -1.57
CA VAL A 91 -15.63 -2.48 -2.75
C VAL A 91 -15.47 -3.55 -3.82
N MET A 92 -14.29 -4.17 -3.92
CA MET A 92 -13.93 -5.13 -4.99
C MET A 92 -14.14 -6.59 -4.55
N SER A 93 -14.15 -6.84 -3.25
CA SER A 93 -14.24 -8.18 -2.67
C SER A 93 -15.64 -8.78 -2.88
N HIS A 94 -15.68 -9.91 -3.57
CA HIS A 94 -16.81 -10.85 -3.57
C HIS A 94 -16.69 -11.87 -2.42
N SER A 95 -15.64 -11.73 -1.58
CA SER A 95 -15.34 -12.56 -0.42
C SER A 95 -16.40 -12.39 0.67
N GLY A 96 -16.58 -13.40 1.52
CA GLY A 96 -17.52 -13.34 2.63
C GLY A 96 -17.24 -12.13 3.53
N SER A 97 -18.24 -11.27 3.74
CA SER A 97 -18.11 -10.00 4.47
C SER A 97 -17.47 -10.11 5.86
N LEU A 98 -17.46 -11.31 6.45
CA LEU A 98 -16.84 -11.60 7.75
C LEU A 98 -15.31 -11.54 7.72
N GLU A 99 -14.65 -12.00 6.65
CA GLU A 99 -13.17 -11.99 6.57
C GLU A 99 -12.63 -10.56 6.56
N ILE A 100 -13.31 -9.69 5.82
CA ILE A 100 -13.01 -8.26 5.74
C ILE A 100 -13.20 -7.60 7.11
N LEU A 101 -14.28 -7.96 7.81
CA LEU A 101 -14.59 -7.45 9.15
C LEU A 101 -13.46 -7.77 10.14
N PHE A 102 -12.99 -9.02 10.18
CA PHE A 102 -11.86 -9.42 11.04
C PHE A 102 -10.55 -8.71 10.66
N GLY A 103 -10.30 -8.51 9.36
CA GLY A 103 -9.17 -7.71 8.88
C GLY A 103 -9.22 -6.26 9.38
N MET A 104 -10.38 -5.61 9.27
CA MET A 104 -10.57 -4.24 9.76
C MET A 104 -10.44 -4.12 11.28
N ILE A 105 -11.01 -5.07 12.03
CA ILE A 105 -10.88 -5.12 13.50
C ILE A 105 -9.41 -5.27 13.91
N SER A 106 -8.65 -6.10 13.20
CA SER A 106 -7.22 -6.31 13.47
C SER A 106 -6.41 -5.02 13.27
N ILE A 107 -6.67 -4.28 12.18
CA ILE A 107 -6.02 -2.99 11.94
C ILE A 107 -6.40 -1.98 13.03
N ALA A 108 -7.70 -1.88 13.37
CA ALA A 108 -8.17 -0.99 14.44
C ALA A 108 -7.51 -1.29 15.80
N LEU A 109 -7.33 -2.58 16.14
CA LEU A 109 -6.62 -3.00 17.36
C LEU A 109 -5.15 -2.58 17.36
N ILE A 110 -4.43 -2.72 16.24
CA ILE A 110 -3.03 -2.27 16.12
C ILE A 110 -2.92 -0.76 16.38
N PHE A 111 -3.83 0.02 15.80
CA PHE A 111 -3.90 1.47 16.05
C PHE A 111 -4.22 1.79 17.51
N PHE A 112 -5.17 1.06 18.10
CA PHE A 112 -5.56 1.23 19.49
C PHE A 112 -4.39 0.95 20.45
N ILE A 113 -3.68 -0.16 20.23
CA ILE A 113 -2.49 -0.53 21.00
C ILE A 113 -1.41 0.55 20.84
N ARG A 114 -1.13 1.01 19.62
CA ARG A 114 -0.14 2.08 19.40
C ARG A 114 -0.50 3.36 20.15
N LYS A 115 -1.77 3.77 20.09
CA LYS A 115 -2.24 5.02 20.73
C LYS A 115 -2.22 4.95 22.26
N TYR A 116 -2.60 3.81 22.86
CA TYR A 116 -2.79 3.73 24.31
C TYR A 116 -1.60 3.12 25.06
N LEU A 117 -0.79 2.27 24.42
CA LEU A 117 0.34 1.61 25.07
C LEU A 117 1.65 2.41 24.92
N PHE A 118 1.94 2.92 23.72
CA PHE A 118 3.19 3.66 23.49
C PHE A 118 3.15 5.11 24.02
N ASP A 119 1.96 5.72 24.11
CA ASP A 119 1.82 7.08 24.64
C ASP A 119 1.93 7.14 26.19
N LYS A 120 1.83 5.98 26.86
CA LYS A 120 2.07 5.86 28.31
C LYS A 120 3.54 5.62 28.66
N THR A 121 4.27 4.83 27.88
CA THR A 121 5.71 4.57 28.09
C THR A 121 6.55 5.86 28.07
N ASN A 122 6.13 6.88 27.31
CA ASN A 122 6.86 8.15 27.22
C ASN A 122 6.60 9.11 28.40
N LYS A 123 5.65 8.78 29.29
CA LYS A 123 5.36 9.57 30.51
C LYS A 123 6.05 9.03 31.75
N GLU A 124 6.43 7.75 31.80
CA GLU A 124 7.07 7.12 32.95
C GLU A 124 8.59 7.35 33.01
N GLU A 125 9.24 7.76 31.91
CA GLU A 125 10.67 8.13 31.91
C GLU A 125 10.94 9.60 32.30
N LYS A 126 9.91 10.36 32.71
CA LYS A 126 10.04 11.79 33.10
C LYS A 126 9.65 12.10 34.55
N GLU A 127 9.41 11.09 35.39
CA GLU A 127 9.34 11.21 36.85
C GLU A 127 10.55 10.54 37.50
#